data_AF-A0A1Y2ETJ6-F1
#
_entry.id   AF-A0A1Y2ETJ6-F1
#
_cell.length_a   1.000
_cell.length_b   1.000
_cell.length_c   1.000
_cell.angle_alpha   90.00
_cell.angle_beta   90.00
_cell.angle_gamma   90.00
#
_symmetry.space_group_name_H-M   'P 1'
#
loop_
_entity.id
_entity.type
_entity.pdbx_description
1 polymer ?
#
loop_
_entity_poly.entity_id
_entity_poly.type
_entity_poly.pdbx_seq_one_letter_code
_entity_poly.pdbx_strand_id
1 'polypeptide(L)'
;MLFGPNEMFRGTIIEKIHWFITEGALEYILKLYRIIFRKDFSVNDNIIFKILYKFRHRYVQTFYLSISTGGIILFFYTALDRLPNQYLGPIHFLIMPVVIAFIYVSFYVACVSDPGIITKENVDALCEHFKYDHILYSERTCETCKFKKPARSKHCSTCGHCIAKSDHHCVWINNCVGYLNFRYFLLFLISNIVISLYGCYLSIYLMRAKGDSIGLNSGYAFNRYTRRYEKIGFKEYILIMFSEDPILCALVLFLGASILVVLGFIGYQSYLTIISGMTTNELAKWGRLEDRLNKGETFVTKTYVGDQETEENKENEKNQ
;
A
#
# COMPACT_ATOMS: atom_id res chain seq x y z
N MET A 1 3.90 4.76 -6.81
CA MET A 1 4.89 4.11 -5.92
C MET A 1 4.99 4.94 -4.66
N LEU A 2 5.29 4.30 -3.52
CA LEU A 2 4.90 4.66 -2.15
C LEU A 2 5.16 6.11 -1.68
N PHE A 3 6.02 6.86 -2.37
CA PHE A 3 6.21 8.28 -2.18
C PHE A 3 6.22 8.88 -3.58
N GLY A 4 5.17 9.59 -3.99
CA GLY A 4 5.22 10.37 -5.22
C GLY A 4 6.28 11.48 -5.10
N PRO A 5 6.36 12.43 -6.05
CA PRO A 5 7.17 13.63 -5.90
C PRO A 5 6.57 14.53 -4.80
N ASN A 6 6.64 14.08 -3.56
CA ASN A 6 6.24 14.82 -2.38
C ASN A 6 7.43 15.71 -1.99
N GLU A 7 7.22 17.01 -1.93
CA GLU A 7 8.28 17.98 -1.62
C GLU A 7 8.92 17.71 -0.25
N MET A 8 8.18 17.05 0.66
CA MET A 8 8.65 16.59 1.96
C MET A 8 9.92 15.73 1.90
N PHE A 9 10.14 14.99 0.81
CA PHE A 9 11.32 14.13 0.67
C PHE A 9 12.43 14.74 -0.20
N ARG A 10 12.28 15.98 -0.70
CA ARG A 10 13.31 16.62 -1.53
C ARG A 10 14.64 16.76 -0.77
N GLY A 11 15.73 16.38 -1.42
CA GLY A 11 17.08 16.37 -0.85
C GLY A 11 17.36 15.20 0.10
N THR A 12 16.37 14.36 0.42
CA THR A 12 16.54 13.27 1.39
C THR A 12 17.06 11.98 0.73
N ILE A 13 17.54 11.05 1.56
CA ILE A 13 17.92 9.70 1.12
C ILE A 13 16.72 8.98 0.48
N ILE A 14 15.50 9.25 0.95
CA ILE A 14 14.27 8.64 0.45
C ILE A 14 14.00 9.06 -1.00
N GLU A 15 14.21 10.34 -1.35
CA GLU A 15 14.10 10.79 -2.75
C GLU A 15 15.16 10.15 -3.64
N LYS A 16 16.41 10.04 -3.18
CA LYS A 16 17.49 9.40 -3.94
C LYS A 16 17.18 7.92 -4.23
N ILE A 17 16.69 7.20 -3.22
CA ILE A 17 16.26 5.80 -3.36
C ILE A 17 15.05 5.72 -4.31
N HIS A 18 14.08 6.62 -4.16
CA HIS A 18 12.92 6.68 -5.04
C HIS A 18 13.35 6.87 -6.50
N TRP A 19 14.14 7.91 -6.80
CA TRP A 19 14.66 8.19 -8.14
C TRP A 19 15.44 7.00 -8.70
N PHE A 20 16.32 6.38 -7.89
CA PHE A 20 17.08 5.22 -8.34
C PHE A 20 16.18 4.04 -8.71
N ILE A 21 15.16 3.74 -7.91
CA ILE A 21 14.24 2.63 -8.17
C ILE A 21 13.32 2.93 -9.37
N THR A 22 12.89 4.17 -9.55
CA THR A 22 11.90 4.53 -10.58
C THR A 22 12.49 4.84 -11.95
N GLU A 23 13.61 5.56 -11.99
CA GLU A 23 14.21 6.11 -13.21
C GLU A 23 15.68 5.67 -13.33
N GLY A 24 16.46 5.82 -12.26
CA GLY A 24 17.91 5.67 -12.28
C GLY A 24 18.39 4.26 -12.65
N ALA A 25 17.80 3.21 -12.09
CA ALA A 25 18.19 1.82 -12.39
C ALA A 25 17.99 1.49 -13.87
N LEU A 26 16.91 1.99 -14.48
CA LEU A 26 16.64 1.82 -15.90
C LEU A 26 17.65 2.62 -16.73
N GLU A 27 17.95 3.88 -16.36
CA GLU A 27 19.00 4.66 -17.04
C GLU A 27 20.37 3.99 -16.97
N TYR A 28 20.74 3.42 -15.82
CA TYR A 28 22.00 2.68 -15.67
C TYR A 28 22.03 1.44 -16.56
N ILE A 29 20.94 0.67 -16.63
CA ILE A 29 20.83 -0.48 -17.52
C ILE A 29 20.93 -0.06 -19.00
N LEU A 30 20.27 1.03 -19.39
CA LEU A 30 20.33 1.56 -20.75
C LEU A 30 21.73 2.09 -21.11
N LYS A 31 22.42 2.74 -20.17
CA LYS A 31 23.83 3.13 -20.34
C LYS A 31 24.73 1.91 -20.49
N LEU A 32 24.53 0.87 -19.68
CA LEU A 32 25.28 -0.38 -19.77
C LEU A 32 25.07 -1.06 -21.13
N TYR A 33 23.82 -1.10 -21.60
CA TYR A 33 23.47 -1.61 -22.93
C TYR A 33 24.18 -0.83 -24.04
N ARG A 34 24.20 0.51 -23.96
CA ARG A 34 24.90 1.37 -24.93
C ARG A 34 26.40 1.08 -24.95
N ILE A 35 27.02 0.83 -23.79
CA ILE A 35 28.43 0.49 -23.68
C ILE A 35 28.71 -0.88 -24.32
N ILE A 36 27.89 -1.89 -24.04
CA ILE A 36 28.07 -3.27 -24.50
C ILE A 36 27.83 -3.39 -26.01
N PHE A 37 26.72 -2.83 -26.51
CA PHE A 37 26.27 -3.05 -27.89
C PHE A 37 26.62 -1.90 -28.84
N ARG A 38 27.23 -0.82 -28.33
CA ARG A 38 27.58 0.41 -29.08
C ARG A 38 26.44 0.97 -29.95
N LYS A 39 25.19 0.71 -29.54
CA LYS A 39 23.97 1.12 -30.25
C LYS A 39 23.03 1.81 -29.28
N ASP A 40 22.40 2.87 -29.76
CA ASP A 40 21.35 3.54 -29.00
C ASP A 40 20.10 2.66 -28.93
N PHE A 41 19.57 2.51 -27.72
CA PHE A 41 18.41 1.68 -27.46
C PHE A 41 17.14 2.41 -27.94
N SER A 42 16.61 2.02 -29.11
CA SER A 42 15.32 2.48 -29.59
C SER A 42 14.20 1.74 -28.84
N VAL A 43 13.48 2.47 -27.97
CA VAL A 43 12.29 1.99 -27.24
C VAL A 43 11.19 1.55 -28.20
N ASN A 44 11.14 2.13 -29.41
CA ASN A 44 10.10 1.84 -30.40
C ASN A 44 10.31 0.53 -31.17
N ASP A 45 11.55 0.05 -31.29
CA ASP A 45 11.88 -1.12 -32.13
C ASP A 45 12.01 -2.43 -31.33
N ASN A 46 12.22 -2.35 -30.01
CA ASN A 46 12.38 -3.54 -29.17
C ASN A 46 11.04 -4.00 -28.59
N ILE A 47 10.51 -5.08 -29.15
CA ILE A 47 9.29 -5.79 -28.68
C ILE A 47 9.38 -6.10 -27.18
N ILE A 48 10.55 -6.52 -26.69
CA ILE A 48 10.79 -6.80 -25.26
C ILE A 48 10.58 -5.56 -24.40
N PHE A 49 10.95 -4.36 -24.88
CA PHE A 49 10.77 -3.12 -24.12
C PHE A 49 9.34 -2.60 -24.19
N LYS A 50 8.64 -2.77 -25.33
CA LYS A 50 7.19 -2.53 -25.42
C LYS A 50 6.41 -3.48 -24.52
N ILE A 51 6.83 -4.74 -24.45
CA ILE A 51 6.33 -5.73 -23.48
C ILE A 51 6.65 -5.23 -22.07
N LEU A 52 7.90 -4.98 -21.70
CA LEU A 52 8.28 -4.46 -20.37
C LEU A 52 7.53 -3.19 -19.97
N TYR A 53 7.29 -2.25 -20.89
CA TYR A 53 6.56 -1.01 -20.63
C TYR A 53 5.06 -1.27 -20.44
N LYS A 54 4.45 -2.13 -21.26
CA LYS A 54 3.06 -2.59 -21.11
C LYS A 54 2.86 -3.47 -19.86
N PHE A 55 3.90 -4.20 -19.46
CA PHE A 55 3.94 -5.06 -18.27
C PHE A 55 4.43 -4.33 -17.01
N ARG A 56 4.98 -3.11 -17.11
CA ARG A 56 5.50 -2.29 -16.00
C ARG A 56 4.51 -2.20 -14.84
N HIS A 57 3.23 -2.22 -15.18
CA HIS A 57 2.11 -2.09 -14.28
C HIS A 57 1.70 -3.40 -13.59
N ARG A 58 2.06 -4.57 -14.14
CA ARG A 58 1.66 -5.90 -13.62
C ARG A 58 2.74 -6.63 -12.82
N TYR A 59 4.01 -6.22 -12.92
CA TYR A 59 5.10 -6.86 -12.17
C TYR A 59 4.89 -6.86 -10.66
N VAL A 60 4.34 -5.77 -10.12
CA VAL A 60 4.09 -5.65 -8.67
C VAL A 60 2.96 -6.59 -8.23
N GLN A 61 1.93 -6.78 -9.06
CA GLN A 61 0.87 -7.77 -8.80
C GLN A 61 1.43 -9.19 -8.80
N THR A 62 2.24 -9.55 -9.81
CA THR A 62 2.86 -10.87 -9.88
C THR A 62 3.84 -11.10 -8.72
N PHE A 63 4.56 -10.06 -8.31
CA PHE A 63 5.44 -10.11 -7.16
C PHE A 63 4.67 -10.36 -5.86
N TYR A 64 3.58 -9.63 -5.62
CA TYR A 64 2.69 -9.87 -4.48
C TYR A 64 2.16 -11.30 -4.46
N LEU A 65 1.63 -11.78 -5.59
CA LEU A 65 1.13 -13.15 -5.71
C LEU A 65 2.23 -14.18 -5.47
N SER A 66 3.46 -13.94 -5.94
CA SER A 66 4.59 -14.85 -5.73
C SER A 66 4.98 -14.95 -4.26
N ILE A 67 5.02 -13.82 -3.53
CA ILE A 67 5.34 -13.81 -2.09
C ILE A 67 4.24 -14.48 -1.29
N SER A 68 2.98 -14.13 -1.55
CA SER A 68 1.83 -14.68 -0.84
C SER A 68 1.71 -16.19 -1.05
N THR A 69 1.76 -16.64 -2.31
CA THR A 69 1.67 -18.06 -2.65
C THR A 69 2.90 -18.82 -2.19
N GLY A 70 4.10 -18.25 -2.34
CA GLY A 70 5.35 -18.85 -1.85
C GLY A 70 5.35 -19.05 -0.34
N GLY A 71 4.88 -18.06 0.43
CA GLY A 71 4.72 -18.19 1.88
C GLY A 71 3.74 -19.30 2.28
N ILE A 72 2.63 -19.44 1.56
CA ILE A 72 1.64 -20.52 1.77
C ILE A 72 2.26 -21.89 1.46
N ILE A 73 3.01 -22.01 0.35
CA ILE A 73 3.69 -23.26 -0.02
C ILE A 73 4.73 -23.65 1.04
N LEU A 74 5.56 -22.69 1.47
CA LEU A 74 6.56 -22.93 2.53
C LEU A 74 5.92 -23.32 3.85
N PHE A 75 4.77 -22.71 4.18
CA PHE A 75 4.00 -23.11 5.35
C PHE A 75 3.52 -24.56 5.22
N PHE A 76 2.86 -24.95 4.13
CA PHE A 76 2.38 -26.33 3.96
C PHE A 76 3.51 -27.36 3.90
N TYR A 77 4.65 -27.02 3.28
CA TYR A 77 5.84 -27.87 3.27
C TYR A 77 6.33 -28.23 4.68
N THR A 78 6.15 -27.34 5.65
CA THR A 78 6.55 -27.57 7.05
C THR A 78 5.40 -28.07 7.93
N ALA A 79 4.16 -27.70 7.62
CA ALA A 79 3.02 -27.88 8.52
C ALA A 79 2.19 -29.15 8.27
N LEU A 80 2.10 -29.67 7.04
CA LEU A 80 1.16 -30.74 6.70
C LEU A 80 1.35 -32.00 7.54
N ASP A 81 2.59 -32.48 7.66
CA ASP A 81 2.90 -33.71 8.41
C ASP A 81 2.84 -33.52 9.94
N ARG A 82 2.61 -32.27 10.39
CA ARG A 82 2.60 -31.87 11.80
C ARG A 82 1.22 -31.43 12.29
N LEU A 83 0.21 -31.58 11.44
CA LEU A 83 -1.19 -31.29 11.73
C LEU A 83 -2.03 -32.58 11.60
N PRO A 84 -2.98 -32.84 12.51
CA PRO A 84 -3.22 -32.11 13.76
C PRO A 84 -2.13 -32.41 14.80
N ASN A 85 -2.04 -31.59 15.84
CA ASN A 85 -1.13 -31.82 16.97
C ASN A 85 -1.84 -31.51 18.31
N GLN A 86 -1.11 -31.65 19.42
CA GLN A 86 -1.61 -31.43 20.78
C GLN A 86 -2.21 -30.03 21.03
N TYR A 87 -1.88 -29.02 20.21
CA TYR A 87 -2.40 -27.66 20.31
C TYR A 87 -3.40 -27.31 19.20
N LEU A 88 -3.23 -27.87 18.01
CA LEU A 88 -3.99 -27.53 16.81
C LEU A 88 -4.86 -28.72 16.37
N GLY A 89 -6.17 -28.58 16.54
CA GLY A 89 -7.15 -29.61 16.16
C GLY A 89 -7.40 -29.72 14.65
N PRO A 90 -8.20 -30.71 14.22
CA PRO A 90 -8.46 -30.96 12.79
C PRO A 90 -9.29 -29.86 12.10
N ILE A 91 -9.94 -28.96 12.86
CA ILE A 91 -10.72 -27.85 12.30
C ILE A 91 -9.88 -26.93 11.39
N HIS A 92 -8.57 -26.88 11.60
CA HIS A 92 -7.67 -26.07 10.79
C HIS A 92 -7.61 -26.53 9.33
N PHE A 93 -7.87 -27.81 9.03
CA PHE A 93 -7.98 -28.28 7.63
C PHE A 93 -9.14 -27.64 6.87
N LEU A 94 -10.19 -27.20 7.57
CA LEU A 94 -11.31 -26.46 6.98
C LEU A 94 -11.05 -24.94 6.96
N ILE A 95 -10.48 -24.39 8.04
CA ILE A 95 -10.29 -22.93 8.16
C ILE A 95 -9.19 -22.44 7.20
N MET A 96 -8.09 -23.17 7.04
CA MET A 96 -6.98 -22.78 6.16
C MET A 96 -7.42 -22.45 4.72
N PRO A 97 -8.13 -23.32 3.98
CA PRO A 97 -8.55 -23.01 2.62
C PRO A 97 -9.53 -21.83 2.56
N VAL A 98 -10.37 -21.61 3.58
CA VAL A 98 -11.27 -20.45 3.64
C VAL A 98 -10.49 -19.15 3.78
N VAL A 99 -9.51 -19.09 4.68
CA VAL A 99 -8.68 -17.89 4.87
C VAL A 99 -7.80 -17.62 3.65
N ILE A 100 -7.27 -18.68 3.01
CA ILE A 100 -6.50 -18.57 1.75
C ILE A 100 -7.39 -18.09 0.61
N ALA A 101 -8.61 -18.59 0.48
CA ALA A 101 -9.55 -18.11 -0.53
C ALA A 101 -9.90 -16.63 -0.29
N PHE A 102 -10.12 -16.24 0.97
CA PHE A 102 -10.49 -14.88 1.35
C PHE A 102 -9.45 -13.84 0.90
N ILE A 103 -8.15 -14.13 1.04
CA ILE A 103 -7.09 -13.19 0.60
C ILE A 103 -7.07 -13.04 -0.92
N TYR A 104 -7.17 -14.13 -1.69
CA TYR A 104 -7.13 -14.06 -3.15
C TYR A 104 -8.40 -13.46 -3.76
N VAL A 105 -9.57 -13.78 -3.20
CA VAL A 105 -10.84 -13.18 -3.63
C VAL A 105 -10.83 -11.69 -3.33
N SER A 106 -10.42 -11.28 -2.13
CA SER A 106 -10.36 -9.85 -1.78
C SER A 106 -9.35 -9.08 -2.63
N PHE A 107 -8.19 -9.69 -2.94
CA PHE A 107 -7.22 -9.14 -3.88
C PHE A 107 -7.80 -8.98 -5.28
N TYR A 108 -8.44 -10.02 -5.82
CA TYR A 108 -9.06 -9.98 -7.14
C TYR A 108 -10.14 -8.90 -7.22
N VAL A 109 -11.04 -8.86 -6.24
CA VAL A 109 -12.11 -7.84 -6.17
C VAL A 109 -11.51 -6.44 -6.14
N ALA A 110 -10.47 -6.18 -5.33
CA ALA A 110 -9.81 -4.88 -5.32
C ALA A 110 -9.18 -4.50 -6.68
N CYS A 111 -8.62 -5.48 -7.40
CA CYS A 111 -8.03 -5.26 -8.73
C CYS A 111 -9.08 -4.89 -9.79
N VAL A 112 -10.25 -5.51 -9.77
CA VAL A 112 -11.27 -5.36 -10.85
C VAL A 112 -12.38 -4.36 -10.53
N SER A 113 -12.52 -3.93 -9.27
CA SER A 113 -13.58 -3.01 -8.86
C SER A 113 -13.42 -1.64 -9.50
N ASP A 114 -14.52 -1.05 -9.96
CA ASP A 114 -14.54 0.30 -10.51
C ASP A 114 -14.12 1.33 -9.44
N PRO A 115 -13.03 2.09 -9.66
CA PRO A 115 -12.61 3.14 -8.74
C PRO A 115 -13.54 4.37 -8.73
N GLY A 116 -14.51 4.45 -9.63
CA GLY A 116 -15.31 5.65 -9.89
C GLY A 116 -14.76 6.41 -11.08
N ILE A 117 -14.64 5.72 -12.23
CA ILE A 117 -14.19 6.33 -13.48
C ILE A 117 -15.18 7.41 -13.93
N ILE A 118 -14.66 8.59 -14.27
CA ILE A 118 -15.45 9.71 -14.76
C ILE A 118 -15.54 9.62 -16.29
N THR A 119 -16.76 9.59 -16.80
CA THR A 119 -17.11 9.55 -18.21
C THR A 119 -17.93 10.79 -18.57
N LYS A 120 -18.22 11.00 -19.86
CA LYS A 120 -19.02 12.14 -20.30
C LYS A 120 -20.47 12.05 -19.81
N GLU A 121 -20.94 10.84 -19.53
CA GLU A 121 -22.32 10.57 -19.13
C GLU A 121 -22.54 10.83 -17.62
N ASN A 122 -21.51 10.68 -16.78
CA ASN A 122 -21.63 10.84 -15.33
C ASN A 122 -20.99 12.12 -14.77
N VAL A 123 -20.26 12.88 -15.59
CA VAL A 123 -19.48 14.04 -15.15
C VAL A 123 -20.35 15.14 -14.51
N ASP A 124 -21.54 15.39 -15.07
CA ASP A 124 -22.42 16.46 -14.58
C ASP A 124 -22.98 16.12 -13.20
N ALA A 125 -23.49 14.90 -13.03
CA ALA A 125 -23.96 14.39 -11.73
C ALA A 125 -22.84 14.40 -10.67
N LEU A 126 -21.61 14.08 -11.06
CA LEU A 126 -20.46 14.12 -10.15
C LEU A 126 -20.03 15.56 -9.81
N CYS A 127 -20.15 16.51 -10.74
CA CYS A 127 -19.91 17.93 -10.46
C CYS A 127 -20.93 18.51 -9.48
N GLU A 128 -22.19 18.09 -9.57
CA GLU A 128 -23.23 18.47 -8.60
C GLU A 128 -22.98 17.86 -7.22
N HIS A 129 -22.59 16.57 -7.18
CA HIS A 129 -22.33 15.86 -5.94
C HIS A 129 -21.06 16.36 -5.22
N PHE A 130 -19.99 16.65 -5.95
CA PHE A 130 -18.72 17.13 -5.41
C PHE A 130 -18.54 18.63 -5.70
N LYS A 131 -19.08 19.46 -4.80
CA LYS A 131 -18.99 20.92 -4.83
C LYS A 131 -17.54 21.40 -4.67
N TYR A 132 -17.22 22.50 -5.36
CA TYR A 132 -15.94 23.19 -5.26
C TYR A 132 -15.86 23.98 -3.95
N ASP A 133 -14.74 23.90 -3.25
CA ASP A 133 -14.46 24.71 -2.07
C ASP A 133 -13.74 26.02 -2.43
N HIS A 134 -13.33 26.17 -3.69
CA HIS A 134 -12.54 27.29 -4.22
C HIS A 134 -11.20 27.54 -3.51
N ILE A 135 -10.79 26.63 -2.62
CA ILE A 135 -9.52 26.64 -1.89
C ILE A 135 -8.60 25.56 -2.48
N LEU A 136 -8.99 24.28 -2.37
CA LEU A 136 -8.25 23.15 -2.94
C LEU A 136 -8.75 22.73 -4.32
N TYR A 137 -10.02 23.04 -4.58
CA TYR A 137 -10.75 22.63 -5.76
C TYR A 137 -11.42 23.86 -6.36
N SER A 138 -10.83 24.34 -7.44
CA SER A 138 -11.44 25.32 -8.34
C SER A 138 -11.93 24.61 -9.60
N GLU A 139 -12.84 25.26 -10.32
CA GLU A 139 -13.31 24.77 -11.61
C GLU A 139 -12.15 24.66 -12.59
N ARG A 140 -11.90 23.46 -13.11
CA ARG A 140 -10.84 23.18 -14.08
C ARG A 140 -11.29 22.10 -15.03
N THR A 141 -10.80 22.15 -16.27
CA THR A 141 -11.02 21.11 -17.27
C THR A 141 -9.84 20.15 -17.27
N CYS A 142 -10.09 18.86 -17.48
CA CYS A 142 -9.01 17.90 -17.70
C CYS A 142 -8.45 18.07 -19.11
N GLU A 143 -7.16 18.38 -19.23
CA GLU A 143 -6.51 18.52 -20.53
C GLU A 143 -6.51 17.23 -21.36
N THR A 144 -6.48 16.07 -20.72
CA THR A 144 -6.49 14.76 -21.40
C THR A 144 -7.91 14.31 -21.72
N CYS A 145 -8.83 14.33 -20.75
CA CYS A 145 -10.18 13.82 -20.92
C CYS A 145 -11.18 14.82 -21.50
N LYS A 146 -10.83 16.12 -21.57
CA LYS A 146 -11.60 17.21 -22.19
C LYS A 146 -13.01 17.42 -21.61
N PHE A 147 -13.17 17.27 -20.29
CA PHE A 147 -14.39 17.63 -19.56
C PHE A 147 -14.07 18.36 -18.25
N LYS A 148 -15.07 19.06 -17.68
CA LYS A 148 -14.98 19.75 -16.39
C LYS A 148 -14.70 18.73 -15.28
N LYS A 149 -13.64 18.93 -14.50
CA LYS A 149 -13.25 18.00 -13.43
C LYS A 149 -14.12 18.25 -12.20
N PRO A 150 -14.89 17.25 -11.70
CA PRO A 150 -15.56 17.36 -10.42
C PRO A 150 -14.56 17.66 -9.29
N ALA A 151 -15.00 18.29 -8.21
CA ALA A 151 -14.14 18.46 -7.04
C ALA A 151 -13.68 17.07 -6.52
N ARG A 152 -12.53 17.03 -5.85
CA ARG A 152 -11.92 15.78 -5.34
C ARG A 152 -11.51 14.75 -6.42
N SER A 153 -11.65 15.07 -7.71
CA SER A 153 -11.22 14.20 -8.81
C SER A 153 -9.77 14.41 -9.26
N LYS A 154 -9.17 13.37 -9.84
CA LYS A 154 -7.80 13.43 -10.40
C LYS A 154 -7.68 12.56 -11.65
N HIS A 155 -6.96 13.07 -12.66
CA HIS A 155 -6.55 12.27 -13.80
C HIS A 155 -5.39 11.36 -13.38
N CYS A 156 -5.54 10.05 -13.55
CA CYS A 156 -4.46 9.10 -13.35
C CYS A 156 -3.81 8.80 -14.70
N SER A 157 -2.58 9.28 -14.91
CA SER A 157 -1.82 9.00 -16.13
C SER A 157 -1.56 7.51 -16.35
N THR A 158 -1.45 6.74 -15.26
CA THR A 158 -1.31 5.28 -15.34
C THR A 158 -2.58 4.59 -15.86
N CYS A 159 -3.75 4.98 -15.35
CA CYS A 159 -5.01 4.36 -15.75
C CYS A 159 -5.60 5.00 -17.02
N GLY A 160 -5.15 6.20 -17.40
CA GLY A 160 -5.63 6.94 -18.58
C GLY A 160 -6.97 7.66 -18.40
N HIS A 161 -7.53 7.70 -17.18
CA HIS A 161 -8.86 8.23 -16.91
C HIS A 161 -8.89 9.10 -15.65
N CYS A 162 -9.89 9.98 -15.54
CA CYS A 162 -10.18 10.70 -14.31
C CYS A 162 -10.96 9.83 -13.33
N ILE A 163 -10.59 9.90 -12.05
CA ILE A 163 -11.20 9.13 -10.97
C ILE A 163 -11.88 10.09 -9.99
N ALA A 164 -13.14 9.82 -9.64
CA ALA A 164 -13.91 10.56 -8.65
C ALA A 164 -13.40 10.25 -7.23
N LYS A 165 -13.38 11.29 -6.36
CA LYS A 165 -12.80 11.23 -5.00
C LYS A 165 -11.50 10.39 -4.97
N SER A 166 -10.57 10.74 -5.87
CA SER A 166 -9.37 9.93 -6.11
C SER A 166 -8.48 9.95 -4.86
N ASP A 167 -8.18 8.77 -4.33
CA ASP A 167 -7.20 8.61 -3.25
C ASP A 167 -5.80 8.47 -3.83
N HIS A 168 -5.49 7.33 -4.43
CA HIS A 168 -4.20 7.11 -5.09
C HIS A 168 -4.29 6.04 -6.17
N HIS A 169 -3.24 5.92 -6.98
CA HIS A 169 -3.06 4.75 -7.83
C HIS A 169 -2.24 3.71 -7.06
N CYS A 170 -2.84 2.57 -6.76
CA CYS A 170 -2.20 1.51 -6.01
C CYS A 170 -1.54 0.52 -6.97
N VAL A 171 -0.21 0.48 -6.94
CA VAL A 171 0.59 -0.42 -7.79
C VAL A 171 0.39 -1.90 -7.42
N TRP A 172 0.02 -2.19 -6.17
CA TRP A 172 -0.18 -3.56 -5.68
C TRP A 172 -1.41 -4.23 -6.30
N ILE A 173 -2.50 -3.48 -6.48
CA ILE A 173 -3.72 -3.96 -7.13
C ILE A 173 -3.81 -3.52 -8.61
N ASN A 174 -2.79 -2.79 -9.09
CA ASN A 174 -2.75 -2.18 -10.41
C ASN A 174 -4.06 -1.48 -10.81
N ASN A 175 -4.64 -0.76 -9.84
CA ASN A 175 -5.91 -0.07 -10.00
C ASN A 175 -5.87 1.22 -9.18
N CYS A 176 -6.70 2.19 -9.56
CA CYS A 176 -6.94 3.35 -8.73
C CYS A 176 -7.76 2.96 -7.50
N VAL A 177 -7.54 3.68 -6.41
CA VAL A 177 -8.38 3.66 -5.22
C VAL A 177 -9.14 4.98 -5.22
N GLY A 178 -10.46 4.92 -5.22
CA GLY A 178 -11.33 6.08 -5.36
C GLY A 178 -12.69 5.88 -4.71
N TYR A 179 -13.66 6.69 -5.14
CA TYR A 179 -14.98 6.77 -4.51
C TYR A 179 -15.69 5.42 -4.36
N LEU A 180 -15.70 4.59 -5.41
CA LEU A 180 -16.54 3.39 -5.45
C LEU A 180 -15.85 2.11 -4.95
N ASN A 181 -14.51 2.08 -4.92
CA ASN A 181 -13.76 0.87 -4.56
C ASN A 181 -12.92 0.96 -3.27
N PHE A 182 -12.95 2.09 -2.56
CA PHE A 182 -12.19 2.25 -1.31
C PHE A 182 -12.48 1.13 -0.29
N ARG A 183 -13.75 0.70 -0.18
CA ARG A 183 -14.15 -0.41 0.71
C ARG A 183 -13.50 -1.75 0.34
N TYR A 184 -13.34 -2.03 -0.95
CA TYR A 184 -12.72 -3.27 -1.42
C TYR A 184 -11.20 -3.24 -1.22
N PHE A 185 -10.60 -2.05 -1.37
CA PHE A 185 -9.21 -1.85 -1.01
C PHE A 185 -8.97 -2.08 0.49
N LEU A 186 -9.83 -1.55 1.37
CA LEU A 186 -9.74 -1.83 2.81
C LEU A 186 -9.95 -3.31 3.12
N LEU A 187 -10.93 -3.97 2.48
CA LEU A 187 -11.16 -5.40 2.64
C LEU A 187 -9.93 -6.22 2.26
N PHE A 188 -9.25 -5.86 1.17
CA PHE A 188 -7.98 -6.46 0.78
C PHE A 188 -6.90 -6.29 1.87
N LEU A 189 -6.73 -5.10 2.46
CA LEU A 189 -5.77 -4.90 3.55
C LEU A 189 -6.13 -5.72 4.79
N ILE A 190 -7.41 -5.76 5.17
CA ILE A 190 -7.90 -6.57 6.30
C ILE A 190 -7.63 -8.06 6.04
N SER A 191 -7.90 -8.55 4.83
CA SER A 191 -7.62 -9.94 4.49
C SER A 191 -6.13 -10.31 4.62
N ASN A 192 -5.21 -9.38 4.32
CA ASN A 192 -3.77 -9.58 4.56
C ASN A 192 -3.43 -9.69 6.05
N ILE A 193 -4.10 -8.90 6.90
CA ILE A 193 -3.94 -9.00 8.36
C ILE A 193 -4.48 -10.35 8.86
N VAL A 194 -5.66 -10.77 8.39
CA VAL A 194 -6.27 -12.04 8.81
C VAL A 194 -5.38 -13.23 8.46
N ILE A 195 -4.91 -13.36 7.21
CA ILE A 195 -4.01 -14.47 6.83
C ILE A 195 -2.69 -14.41 7.59
N SER A 196 -2.14 -13.22 7.83
CA SER A 196 -0.85 -13.08 8.52
C SER A 196 -0.94 -13.40 10.01
N LEU A 197 -1.97 -12.91 10.70
CA LEU A 197 -2.23 -13.24 12.11
C LEU A 197 -2.52 -14.74 12.27
N TYR A 198 -3.34 -15.30 11.38
CA TYR A 198 -3.65 -16.72 11.40
C TYR A 198 -2.43 -17.59 11.11
N GLY A 199 -1.61 -17.21 10.12
CA GLY A 199 -0.34 -17.88 9.82
C GLY A 199 0.66 -17.81 10.97
N CYS A 200 0.79 -16.64 11.63
CA CYS A 200 1.59 -16.49 12.85
C CYS A 200 1.08 -17.41 13.96
N TYR A 201 -0.24 -17.42 14.20
CA TYR A 201 -0.85 -18.29 15.21
C TYR A 201 -0.50 -19.76 14.95
N LEU A 202 -0.77 -20.28 13.75
CA LEU A 202 -0.47 -21.67 13.41
C LEU A 202 1.03 -21.98 13.55
N SER A 203 1.88 -21.09 13.05
CA SER A 203 3.33 -21.28 13.08
C SER A 203 3.90 -21.29 14.51
N ILE A 204 3.42 -20.40 15.38
CA ILE A 204 3.84 -20.37 16.80
C ILE A 204 3.42 -21.65 17.53
N TYR A 205 2.22 -22.17 17.30
CA TYR A 205 1.77 -23.40 17.94
C TYR A 205 2.46 -24.66 17.38
N LEU A 206 2.82 -24.66 16.09
CA LEU A 206 3.67 -25.69 15.50
C LEU A 206 5.08 -25.67 16.10
N MET A 207 5.67 -24.48 16.26
CA MET A 207 6.96 -24.29 16.95
C MET A 207 6.89 -24.77 18.40
N ARG A 208 5.80 -24.48 19.11
CA ARG A 208 5.58 -24.94 20.49
C ARG A 208 5.49 -26.46 20.57
N ALA A 209 4.72 -27.10 19.68
CA ALA A 209 4.64 -28.56 19.62
C ALA A 209 6.00 -29.20 19.34
N LYS A 210 6.78 -28.63 18.42
CA LYS A 210 8.16 -29.07 18.16
C LYS A 210 9.04 -28.88 19.40
N GLY A 211 8.99 -27.72 20.06
CA GLY A 211 9.73 -27.44 21.29
C GLY A 211 9.44 -28.45 22.42
N ASP A 212 8.19 -28.85 22.58
CA ASP A 212 7.82 -29.87 23.57
C ASP A 212 8.36 -31.25 23.19
N SER A 213 8.35 -31.60 21.90
CA SER A 213 8.87 -32.90 21.42
C SER A 213 10.38 -33.07 21.66
N ILE A 214 11.13 -31.96 21.74
CA ILE A 214 12.56 -31.95 22.04
C ILE A 214 12.85 -31.68 23.53
N GLY A 215 11.82 -31.61 24.38
CA GLY A 215 11.95 -31.47 25.83
C GLY A 215 12.25 -30.05 26.33
N LEU A 216 12.09 -29.01 25.48
CA LEU A 216 12.28 -27.61 25.89
C LEU A 216 11.20 -27.11 26.86
N ASN A 217 10.08 -27.83 26.98
CA ASN A 217 9.03 -27.55 27.97
C ASN A 217 9.54 -27.55 29.42
N SER A 218 10.59 -28.32 29.70
CA SER A 218 11.24 -28.37 31.02
C SER A 218 11.94 -27.05 31.39
N GLY A 219 12.25 -26.19 30.41
CA GLY A 219 13.01 -24.97 30.62
C GLY A 219 14.51 -25.21 30.87
N TYR A 220 15.00 -26.42 30.60
CA TYR A 220 16.42 -26.77 30.70
C TYR A 220 16.92 -27.36 29.37
N ALA A 221 18.14 -27.03 28.99
CA ALA A 221 18.83 -27.65 27.86
C ALA A 221 20.21 -28.14 28.29
N PHE A 222 20.67 -29.23 27.66
CA PHE A 222 21.99 -29.79 27.95
C PHE A 222 23.08 -28.96 27.29
N ASN A 223 23.93 -28.31 28.09
CA ASN A 223 25.08 -27.57 27.60
C ASN A 223 26.26 -28.53 27.37
N ARG A 224 26.70 -28.65 26.11
CA ARG A 224 27.79 -29.58 25.72
C ARG A 224 29.15 -29.18 26.32
N TYR A 225 29.39 -27.89 26.58
CA TYR A 225 30.65 -27.39 27.13
C TYR A 225 30.75 -27.62 28.63
N THR A 226 29.70 -27.27 29.39
CA THR A 226 29.66 -27.42 30.85
C THR A 226 29.20 -28.81 31.30
N ARG A 227 28.68 -29.63 30.37
CA ARG A 227 28.14 -30.99 30.59
C ARG A 227 27.02 -31.03 31.64
N ARG A 228 26.25 -29.95 31.77
CA ARG A 228 25.13 -29.81 32.72
C ARG A 228 23.87 -29.36 32.02
N TYR A 229 22.73 -29.67 32.62
CA TYR A 229 21.45 -29.06 32.25
C TYR A 229 21.41 -27.65 32.82
N GLU A 230 21.35 -26.66 31.94
CA GLU A 230 21.28 -25.25 32.29
C GLU A 230 19.92 -24.70 31.93
N LYS A 231 19.42 -23.77 32.74
CA LYS A 231 18.16 -23.10 32.49
C LYS A 231 18.27 -22.28 31.20
N ILE A 232 17.37 -22.50 30.26
CA ILE A 232 17.34 -21.71 29.01
C ILE A 232 16.62 -20.39 29.25
N GLY A 233 17.22 -19.30 28.77
CA GLY A 233 16.54 -18.02 28.65
C GLY A 233 15.73 -17.95 27.35
N PHE A 234 15.02 -16.83 27.17
CA PHE A 234 14.23 -16.57 25.97
C PHE A 234 15.09 -16.52 24.71
N LYS A 235 16.28 -15.93 24.80
CA LYS A 235 17.22 -15.83 23.66
C LYS A 235 17.69 -17.21 23.21
N GLU A 236 18.08 -18.06 24.15
CA GLU A 236 18.54 -19.42 23.89
C GLU A 236 17.41 -20.27 23.30
N TYR A 237 16.19 -20.14 23.83
CA TYR A 237 15.01 -20.81 23.28
C TYR A 237 14.80 -20.46 21.81
N ILE A 238 14.81 -19.17 21.47
CA ILE A 238 14.64 -18.72 20.09
C ILE A 238 15.78 -19.24 19.20
N LEU A 239 17.04 -19.18 19.65
CA LEU A 239 18.18 -19.68 18.86
C LEU A 239 18.09 -21.19 18.60
N ILE A 240 17.67 -21.98 19.58
CA ILE A 240 17.44 -23.42 19.41
C ILE A 240 16.33 -23.64 18.38
N MET A 241 15.22 -22.90 18.47
CA MET A 241 14.13 -23.02 17.50
C MET A 241 14.54 -22.62 16.08
N PHE A 242 15.38 -21.59 15.92
CA PHE A 242 15.95 -21.22 14.61
C PHE A 242 16.87 -22.32 14.05
N SER A 243 17.57 -23.05 14.91
CA SER A 243 18.40 -24.19 14.50
C SER A 243 17.57 -25.40 14.10
N GLU A 244 16.46 -25.65 14.80
CA GLU A 244 15.60 -26.82 14.57
C GLU A 244 14.62 -26.62 13.41
N ASP A 245 14.05 -25.41 13.29
CA ASP A 245 13.09 -25.08 12.24
C ASP A 245 13.27 -23.64 11.71
N PRO A 246 14.33 -23.41 10.90
CA PRO A 246 14.64 -22.08 10.40
C PRO A 246 13.54 -21.52 9.48
N ILE A 247 12.85 -22.37 8.71
CA ILE A 247 11.82 -21.95 7.75
C ILE A 247 10.61 -21.39 8.51
N LEU A 248 10.10 -22.13 9.50
CA LEU A 248 8.94 -21.71 10.28
C LEU A 248 9.25 -20.45 11.09
N CYS A 249 10.45 -20.36 11.67
CA CYS A 249 10.91 -19.16 12.36
C CYS A 249 10.99 -17.93 11.43
N ALA A 250 11.54 -18.11 10.22
CA ALA A 250 11.61 -17.04 9.23
C ALA A 250 10.22 -16.59 8.75
N LEU A 251 9.28 -17.53 8.59
CA LEU A 251 7.88 -17.21 8.27
C LEU A 251 7.23 -16.37 9.39
N VAL A 252 7.40 -16.73 10.66
CA VAL A 252 6.85 -15.93 11.78
C VAL A 252 7.42 -14.52 11.80
N LEU A 253 8.73 -14.35 11.58
CA LEU A 253 9.34 -13.02 11.50
C LEU A 253 8.79 -12.21 10.32
N PHE A 254 8.70 -12.82 9.14
CA PHE A 254 8.19 -12.16 7.94
C PHE A 254 6.72 -11.75 8.11
N LEU A 255 5.87 -12.63 8.63
CA LEU A 255 4.47 -12.35 8.89
C LEU A 255 4.30 -11.28 9.97
N GLY A 256 5.10 -11.34 11.04
CA GLY A 256 5.12 -10.32 12.09
C GLY A 256 5.47 -8.93 11.56
N ALA A 257 6.53 -8.82 10.75
CA ALA A 257 6.90 -7.57 10.10
C ALA A 257 5.80 -7.08 9.14
N SER A 258 5.20 -8.00 8.37
CA SER A 258 4.10 -7.68 7.44
C SER A 258 2.87 -7.15 8.18
N ILE A 259 2.51 -7.74 9.32
CA ILE A 259 1.39 -7.26 10.17
C ILE A 259 1.63 -5.82 10.60
N LEU A 260 2.83 -5.49 11.11
CA LEU A 260 3.14 -4.14 11.58
C LEU A 260 3.01 -3.11 10.45
N VAL A 261 3.56 -3.41 9.27
CA VAL A 261 3.48 -2.52 8.11
C VAL A 261 2.04 -2.31 7.66
N VAL A 262 1.28 -3.40 7.51
CA VAL A 262 -0.10 -3.33 7.02
C VAL A 262 -1.02 -2.67 8.05
N LEU A 263 -0.86 -2.93 9.35
CA LEU A 263 -1.62 -2.24 10.41
C LEU A 263 -1.33 -0.75 10.44
N GLY A 264 -0.06 -0.34 10.33
CA GLY A 264 0.31 1.06 10.24
C GLY A 264 -0.36 1.75 9.05
N PHE A 265 -0.39 1.07 7.90
CA PHE A 265 -1.04 1.58 6.70
C PHE A 265 -2.58 1.63 6.82
N ILE A 266 -3.22 0.60 7.38
CA ILE A 266 -4.67 0.61 7.65
C ILE A 266 -5.03 1.74 8.62
N GLY A 267 -4.25 1.90 9.70
CA GLY A 267 -4.46 2.96 10.68
C GLY A 267 -4.39 4.34 10.06
N TYR A 268 -3.36 4.57 9.23
CA TYR A 268 -3.21 5.80 8.46
C TYR A 268 -4.41 6.07 7.52
N GLN A 269 -4.81 5.08 6.72
CA GLN A 269 -5.95 5.24 5.79
C GLN A 269 -7.28 5.43 6.52
N SER A 270 -7.48 4.73 7.64
CA SER A 270 -8.69 4.86 8.47
C SER A 270 -8.76 6.24 9.11
N TYR A 271 -7.66 6.74 9.66
CA TYR A 271 -7.58 8.09 10.20
C TYR A 271 -7.95 9.14 9.14
N LEU A 272 -7.32 9.09 7.97
CA LEU A 272 -7.60 10.07 6.92
C LEU A 272 -9.04 9.98 6.41
N THR A 273 -9.47 8.79 5.99
CA THR A 273 -10.71 8.67 5.22
C THR A 273 -11.95 8.56 6.09
N ILE A 274 -11.86 7.86 7.22
CA ILE A 274 -13.00 7.60 8.10
C ILE A 274 -13.14 8.72 9.14
N ILE A 275 -12.02 9.12 9.78
CA ILE A 275 -12.06 10.11 10.86
C ILE A 275 -12.04 11.53 10.30
N SER A 276 -11.09 11.85 9.42
CA SER A 276 -10.94 13.20 8.87
C SER A 276 -11.77 13.47 7.61
N GLY A 277 -12.40 12.44 7.03
CA GLY A 277 -13.18 12.57 5.79
C GLY A 277 -12.34 12.95 4.55
N MET A 278 -11.01 12.83 4.63
CA MET A 278 -10.05 13.24 3.63
C MET A 278 -9.41 12.05 2.90
N THR A 279 -9.04 12.27 1.66
CA THR A 279 -8.18 11.35 0.89
C THR A 279 -6.70 11.67 1.09
N THR A 280 -5.83 10.69 0.84
CA THR A 280 -4.37 10.89 0.76
C THR A 280 -3.99 11.97 -0.27
N ASN A 281 -4.72 12.06 -1.39
CA ASN A 281 -4.51 13.11 -2.38
C ASN A 281 -4.88 14.51 -1.86
N GLU A 282 -5.89 14.60 -0.99
CA GLU A 282 -6.25 15.86 -0.31
C GLU A 282 -5.20 16.28 0.68
N LEU A 283 -4.73 15.37 1.52
CA LEU A 283 -3.65 15.63 2.44
C LEU A 283 -2.42 16.17 1.69
N ALA A 284 -2.05 15.52 0.58
CA ALA A 284 -0.92 15.98 -0.23
C ALA A 284 -1.16 17.35 -0.87
N LYS A 285 -2.40 17.73 -1.16
CA LYS A 285 -2.73 19.08 -1.66
C LYS A 285 -2.66 20.12 -0.54
N TRP A 286 -3.15 19.81 0.65
CA TRP A 286 -3.03 20.67 1.82
C TRP A 286 -1.57 20.96 2.16
N GLY A 287 -0.71 19.93 2.18
CA GLY A 287 0.73 20.12 2.39
C GLY A 287 1.36 21.06 1.37
N ARG A 288 1.02 20.93 0.07
CA ARG A 288 1.49 21.87 -0.96
C ARG A 288 0.96 23.29 -0.77
N LEU A 289 -0.26 23.46 -0.26
CA LEU A 289 -0.80 24.79 0.02
C LEU A 289 -0.05 25.42 1.20
N GLU A 290 0.19 24.66 2.26
CA GLU A 290 0.97 25.09 3.42
C GLU A 290 2.41 25.48 3.03
N ASP A 291 3.08 24.68 2.18
CA ASP A 291 4.41 25.00 1.66
C ASP A 291 4.43 26.34 0.90
N ARG A 292 3.40 26.61 0.10
CA ARG A 292 3.27 27.87 -0.67
C ARG A 292 3.01 29.07 0.24
N LEU A 293 2.23 28.88 1.30
CA LEU A 293 2.02 29.91 2.33
C LEU A 293 3.34 30.22 3.04
N ASN A 294 4.10 29.19 3.43
CA ASN A 294 5.39 29.34 4.12
C ASN A 294 6.45 30.02 3.24
N LYS A 295 6.43 29.79 1.93
CA LYS A 295 7.32 30.47 0.96
C LYS A 295 6.87 31.90 0.59
N GLY A 296 5.70 32.33 1.05
CA GLY A 296 5.10 33.62 0.67
C GLY A 296 4.63 33.67 -0.78
N GLU A 297 4.42 32.53 -1.43
CA GLU A 297 3.87 32.45 -2.80
C GLU A 297 2.33 32.53 -2.81
N THR A 298 1.71 32.38 -1.66
CA THR A 298 0.26 32.46 -1.47
C THR A 298 0.00 33.21 -0.16
N PHE A 299 -1.03 34.03 -0.12
CA PHE A 299 -1.39 34.85 1.04
C PHE A 299 -2.84 34.58 1.42
N VAL A 300 -3.11 34.56 2.72
CA VAL A 300 -4.47 34.51 3.25
C VAL A 300 -5.02 35.94 3.27
N THR A 301 -6.01 36.23 2.43
CA THR A 301 -6.71 37.51 2.46
C THR A 301 -7.82 37.46 3.51
N LYS A 302 -8.11 38.58 4.18
CA LYS A 302 -9.16 38.67 5.21
C LYS A 302 -10.59 38.53 4.65
N THR A 303 -10.75 38.44 3.35
CA THR A 303 -12.04 38.42 2.66
C THR A 303 -12.34 37.03 2.11
N TYR A 304 -13.00 36.20 2.94
CA TYR A 304 -13.99 35.23 2.47
C TYR A 304 -14.86 34.80 3.66
N VAL A 305 -15.93 35.54 3.92
CA VAL A 305 -17.09 35.07 4.67
C VAL A 305 -18.19 34.86 3.63
N GLY A 306 -18.63 33.62 3.45
CA GLY A 306 -19.77 33.31 2.60
C GLY A 306 -21.00 34.11 3.03
N ASP A 307 -21.73 34.60 2.05
CA ASP A 307 -23.09 35.16 2.12
C ASP A 307 -23.36 36.39 3.01
N GLN A 308 -22.35 37.24 3.30
CA GLN A 308 -22.61 38.61 3.76
C GLN A 308 -21.61 39.60 3.16
N GLU A 309 -21.87 40.05 1.92
CA GLU A 309 -21.61 41.45 1.58
C GLU A 309 -22.59 42.27 2.42
N THR A 310 -22.19 42.63 3.65
CA THR A 310 -22.88 43.66 4.41
C THR A 310 -22.82 44.95 3.59
N GLU A 311 -23.97 45.61 3.51
CA GLU A 311 -24.29 46.79 2.72
C GLU A 311 -23.42 48.04 3.01
N GLU A 312 -22.40 47.95 3.87
CA GLU A 312 -21.57 49.08 4.32
C GLU A 312 -20.69 49.69 3.21
N ASN A 313 -20.40 48.97 2.12
CA ASN A 313 -19.61 49.54 1.02
C ASN A 313 -20.46 50.31 -0.02
N LYS A 314 -21.79 50.20 0.01
CA LYS A 314 -22.66 50.97 -0.91
C LYS A 314 -23.11 52.32 -0.35
N GLU A 315 -22.97 52.55 0.96
CA GLU A 315 -23.25 53.85 1.58
C GLU A 315 -22.06 54.82 1.51
N ASN A 316 -20.83 54.30 1.49
CA ASN A 316 -19.63 55.14 1.43
C ASN A 316 -19.28 55.67 0.03
N GLU A 317 -19.80 55.07 -1.05
CA GLU A 317 -19.65 55.61 -2.42
C GLU A 317 -20.76 56.61 -2.82
N LYS A 318 -21.78 56.82 -1.98
CA LYS A 318 -22.82 57.85 -2.21
C LYS A 318 -22.55 59.17 -1.47
N ASN A 319 -21.52 59.21 -0.61
CA ASN A 319 -21.18 60.37 0.22
C ASN A 319 -19.75 60.91 -0.02
N GLN A 320 -19.13 60.59 -1.17
CA GLN A 320 -17.94 61.28 -1.69
C GLN A 320 -18.22 61.81 -3.10
#